data_AF-A0A953TJ22-F1
#
_entry.id   AF-A0A953TJ22-F1
#
_cell.length_a   1.000
_cell.length_b   1.000
_cell.length_c   1.000
_cell.angle_alpha   90.00
_cell.angle_beta   90.00
_cell.angle_gamma   90.00
#
_symmetry.space_group_name_H-M   'P 1'
#
loop_
_entity.id
_entity.type
_entity.pdbx_description
1 polymer ?
#
loop_
_entity_poly.entity_id
_entity_poly.type
_entity_poly.pdbx_seq_one_letter_code
_entity_poly.pdbx_strand_id
1 'polypeptide(L)'
;MNTWATILLVLAGALGGLAQALLTEKGRLRIPTWDAATRQLDLGFVADLVIGMIGALAALVVGLAVLNQQFFATTVATPGSAGGALLDIPSWIRLMSFGALAGFGSRRLLPALSEKITDAIVGEVAKRAESSEKRLMQQAETTAEVLETSIAGVTTAAHMKLAGAAAPGVSSLEALVKEYDEIKEVDDRKRLALKNQVASRMSAFLLQAGDQRNHILSRIQAGASEAWVLALVLAIVANSQLGDGTLLLKVAHNLRKLHVQYQVVNAFYALKLRRLLSESEESSAVALINGYLSGADPSLRRKIETTVAYLKSGS
;
A
#
# COMPACT_ATOMS: atom_id res chain seq x y z
N MET A 1 40.04 -22.07 -12.63
CA MET A 1 40.07 -23.12 -11.60
C MET A 1 40.01 -24.46 -12.32
N ASN A 2 40.90 -25.42 -12.01
CA ASN A 2 40.93 -26.72 -12.70
C ASN A 2 39.64 -27.50 -12.36
N THR A 3 39.00 -28.14 -13.33
CA THR A 3 37.73 -28.90 -13.16
C THR A 3 37.84 -29.98 -12.08
N TRP A 4 39.04 -30.53 -11.90
CA TRP A 4 39.37 -31.45 -10.81
C TRP A 4 39.21 -30.85 -9.40
N ALA A 5 39.53 -29.57 -9.21
CA ALA A 5 39.44 -28.93 -7.90
C ALA A 5 37.98 -28.72 -7.46
N THR A 6 37.09 -28.39 -8.40
CA THR A 6 35.65 -28.28 -8.14
C THR A 6 35.04 -29.64 -7.78
N ILE A 7 35.43 -30.71 -8.49
CA ILE A 7 34.95 -32.06 -8.21
C ILE A 7 35.38 -32.50 -6.80
N LEU A 8 36.64 -32.28 -6.44
CA LEU A 8 37.15 -32.62 -5.11
C LEU A 8 36.46 -31.84 -3.99
N LEU A 9 36.13 -30.56 -4.21
CA LEU A 9 35.41 -29.77 -3.21
C LEU A 9 33.95 -30.25 -3.04
N VAL A 10 33.26 -30.58 -4.14
CA VAL A 10 31.90 -31.13 -4.07
C VAL A 10 31.90 -32.48 -3.34
N LEU A 11 32.88 -33.35 -3.63
CA LEU A 11 33.05 -34.63 -2.94
C LEU A 11 33.40 -34.45 -1.46
N ALA A 12 34.25 -33.48 -1.11
CA ALA A 12 34.54 -33.14 0.28
C ALA A 12 33.30 -32.62 1.02
N GLY A 13 32.47 -31.81 0.36
CA GLY A 13 31.18 -31.36 0.89
C GLY A 13 30.19 -32.50 1.13
N ALA A 14 30.10 -33.44 0.18
CA ALA A 14 29.32 -34.65 0.30
C ALA A 14 29.77 -35.53 1.49
N LEU A 15 31.09 -35.74 1.63
CA LEU A 15 31.68 -36.49 2.74
C LEU A 15 31.50 -35.78 4.08
N GLY A 16 31.57 -34.44 4.11
CA GLY A 16 31.26 -33.65 5.29
C GLY A 16 29.81 -33.82 5.73
N GLY A 17 28.87 -33.80 4.79
CA GLY A 17 27.45 -34.10 5.04
C GLY A 17 27.24 -35.50 5.62
N LEU A 18 27.89 -36.52 5.03
CA LEU A 18 27.88 -37.91 5.49
C LEU A 18 28.45 -38.06 6.91
N ALA A 19 29.64 -37.52 7.17
CA ALA A 19 30.31 -37.64 8.46
C ALA A 19 29.47 -36.99 9.58
N GLN A 20 28.82 -35.87 9.28
CA GLN A 20 27.92 -35.23 10.23
C GLN A 20 26.65 -36.03 10.47
N ALA A 21 26.02 -36.57 9.43
CA ALA A 21 24.85 -37.44 9.57
C ALA A 21 25.16 -38.64 10.48
N LEU A 22 26.33 -39.25 10.28
CA LEU A 22 26.84 -40.32 11.14
C LEU A 22 27.02 -39.88 12.60
N LEU A 23 27.53 -38.67 12.85
CA LEU A 23 27.67 -38.16 14.22
C LEU A 23 26.31 -37.88 14.89
N THR A 24 25.36 -37.29 14.16
CA THR A 24 24.03 -36.97 14.70
C THR A 24 23.19 -38.21 14.97
N GLU A 25 23.35 -39.26 14.15
CA GLU A 25 22.58 -40.50 14.25
C GLU A 25 23.30 -41.60 15.05
N LYS A 26 24.30 -41.23 15.86
CA LYS A 26 25.10 -42.16 16.70
C LYS A 26 25.68 -43.34 15.89
N GLY A 27 26.12 -43.06 14.67
CA GLY A 27 26.76 -44.02 13.77
C GLY A 27 25.80 -44.85 12.92
N ARG A 28 24.48 -44.58 12.95
CA ARG A 28 23.53 -45.27 12.05
C ARG A 28 23.33 -44.49 10.75
N LEU A 29 23.43 -45.18 9.62
CA LEU A 29 23.10 -44.63 8.31
C LEU A 29 21.61 -44.83 8.04
N ARG A 30 20.87 -43.74 7.79
CA ARG A 30 19.50 -43.83 7.27
C ARG A 30 19.51 -44.19 5.80
N ILE A 31 19.30 -45.47 5.54
CA ILE A 31 19.02 -45.96 4.19
C ILE A 31 17.67 -45.38 3.75
N PRO A 32 17.51 -44.98 2.48
CA PRO A 32 16.23 -44.50 1.98
C PRO A 32 15.13 -45.54 2.25
N THR A 33 14.10 -45.14 2.97
CA THR A 33 12.97 -46.01 3.30
C THR A 33 11.69 -45.40 2.77
N TRP A 34 10.89 -46.23 2.12
CA TRP A 34 9.52 -45.88 1.78
C TRP A 34 8.65 -46.01 3.02
N ASP A 35 8.09 -44.89 3.49
CA ASP A 35 7.12 -44.93 4.57
C ASP A 35 5.71 -45.16 4.00
N ALA A 36 5.19 -46.36 4.23
CA ALA A 36 3.88 -46.76 3.75
C ALA A 36 2.73 -45.97 4.41
N ALA A 37 2.92 -45.43 5.61
CA ALA A 37 1.88 -44.73 6.34
C ALA A 37 1.67 -43.31 5.81
N THR A 38 2.76 -42.60 5.54
CA THR A 38 2.71 -41.22 5.01
C THR A 38 2.74 -41.15 3.48
N ARG A 39 3.03 -42.27 2.80
CA ARG A 39 3.31 -42.35 1.36
C ARG A 39 4.42 -41.39 0.93
N GLN A 40 5.39 -41.15 1.82
CA GLN A 40 6.53 -40.30 1.56
C GLN A 40 7.79 -41.16 1.42
N LEU A 41 8.64 -40.79 0.45
CA LEU A 41 9.96 -41.36 0.30
C LEU A 41 10.90 -40.58 1.21
N ASP A 42 11.29 -41.16 2.34
CA ASP A 42 12.39 -40.59 3.13
C ASP A 42 13.70 -40.90 2.40
N LEU A 43 14.27 -39.86 1.79
CA LEU A 43 15.54 -39.94 1.08
C LEU A 43 16.74 -40.09 2.03
N GLY A 44 16.54 -39.87 3.35
CA GLY A 44 17.51 -40.11 4.41
C GLY A 44 18.89 -39.56 4.08
N PHE A 45 19.88 -40.46 4.08
CA PHE A 45 21.27 -40.18 3.75
C PHE A 45 21.49 -39.39 2.44
N VAL A 46 20.67 -39.61 1.42
CA VAL A 46 20.81 -38.91 0.13
C VAL A 46 20.53 -37.42 0.29
N ALA A 47 19.56 -37.04 1.12
CA ALA A 47 19.26 -35.65 1.40
C ALA A 47 20.42 -34.97 2.15
N ASP A 48 21.01 -35.65 3.13
CA ASP A 48 22.18 -35.14 3.87
C ASP A 48 23.40 -34.93 2.97
N LEU A 49 23.63 -35.83 2.02
CA LEU A 49 24.72 -35.71 1.05
C LEU A 49 24.51 -34.50 0.12
N VAL A 50 23.29 -34.31 -0.38
CA VAL A 50 22.93 -33.17 -1.24
C VAL A 50 23.03 -31.84 -0.48
N ILE A 51 22.55 -31.79 0.75
CA ILE A 51 22.68 -30.59 1.61
C ILE A 51 24.15 -30.26 1.85
N GLY A 52 25.01 -31.26 2.09
CA GLY A 52 26.45 -31.09 2.22
C GLY A 52 27.10 -30.52 0.95
N MET A 53 26.72 -31.02 -0.23
CA MET A 53 27.20 -30.50 -1.53
C MET A 53 26.76 -29.06 -1.78
N ILE A 54 25.50 -28.72 -1.51
CA ILE A 54 24.97 -27.36 -1.69
C ILE A 54 25.67 -26.40 -0.72
N GLY A 55 25.87 -26.81 0.53
CA GLY A 55 26.61 -26.00 1.52
C GLY A 55 28.05 -25.72 1.09
N ALA A 56 28.75 -26.73 0.56
CA ALA A 56 30.10 -26.56 0.04
C ALA A 56 30.16 -25.64 -1.19
N LEU A 57 29.19 -25.74 -2.10
CA LEU A 57 29.08 -24.85 -3.26
C LEU A 57 28.77 -23.41 -2.87
N ALA A 58 27.81 -23.20 -1.96
CA ALA A 58 27.46 -21.87 -1.47
C ALA A 58 28.66 -21.20 -0.78
N ALA A 59 29.38 -21.95 0.03
CA ALA A 59 30.59 -21.45 0.67
C ALA A 59 31.73 -21.22 -0.32
N LEU A 60 31.88 -22.05 -1.35
CA LEU A 60 32.84 -21.80 -2.43
C LEU A 60 32.53 -20.45 -3.11
N VAL A 61 31.26 -20.18 -3.43
CA VAL A 61 30.86 -18.91 -4.07
C VAL A 61 31.17 -17.73 -3.15
N VAL A 62 30.85 -17.82 -1.86
CA VAL A 62 31.15 -16.75 -0.89
C VAL A 62 32.67 -16.61 -0.67
N GLY A 63 33.40 -17.71 -0.58
CA GLY A 63 34.86 -17.72 -0.46
C GLY A 63 35.53 -17.13 -1.71
N LEU A 64 35.04 -17.44 -2.90
CA LEU A 64 35.51 -16.84 -4.15
C LEU A 64 35.08 -15.37 -4.29
N ALA A 65 33.97 -14.94 -3.71
CA ALA A 65 33.55 -13.53 -3.74
C ALA A 65 34.33 -12.67 -2.73
N VAL A 66 34.61 -13.22 -1.54
CA VAL A 66 35.20 -12.47 -0.42
C VAL A 66 36.72 -12.63 -0.35
N LEU A 67 37.25 -13.82 -0.65
CA LEU A 67 38.67 -14.16 -0.42
C LEU A 67 39.50 -14.22 -1.70
N ASN A 68 38.92 -13.94 -2.89
CA ASN A 68 39.64 -14.00 -4.17
C ASN A 68 40.94 -13.18 -4.16
N GLN A 69 40.91 -12.01 -3.52
CA GLN A 69 42.04 -11.08 -3.52
C GLN A 69 43.07 -11.37 -2.42
N GLN A 70 42.69 -12.01 -1.31
CA GLN A 70 43.59 -12.20 -0.16
C GLN A 70 44.16 -13.62 -0.03
N PHE A 71 43.45 -14.64 -0.49
CA PHE A 71 43.88 -16.04 -0.36
C PHE A 71 44.48 -16.65 -1.63
N PHE A 72 44.09 -16.15 -2.81
CA PHE A 72 44.55 -16.66 -4.11
C PHE A 72 45.53 -15.73 -4.82
N ALA A 73 45.82 -14.56 -4.25
CA ALA A 73 47.00 -13.81 -4.64
C ALA A 73 48.22 -14.66 -4.22
N THR A 74 48.72 -15.48 -5.15
CA THR A 74 50.09 -15.98 -5.09
C THR A 74 50.97 -14.77 -4.88
N THR A 75 51.48 -14.59 -3.66
CA THR A 75 52.62 -13.72 -3.41
C THR A 75 53.75 -14.31 -4.24
N VAL A 76 53.91 -13.83 -5.47
CA VAL A 76 55.07 -14.14 -6.29
C VAL A 76 56.25 -13.70 -5.45
N ALA A 77 57.00 -14.69 -4.92
CA ALA A 77 58.11 -14.44 -4.03
C ALA A 77 59.04 -13.46 -4.74
N THR A 78 59.11 -12.23 -4.22
CA THR A 78 60.04 -11.24 -4.72
C THR A 78 61.43 -11.79 -4.39
N PRO A 79 62.29 -12.05 -5.38
CA PRO A 79 63.59 -12.65 -5.13
C PRO A 79 64.40 -11.68 -4.24
N GLY A 80 64.63 -12.07 -2.98
CA GLY A 80 65.38 -11.26 -2.01
C GLY A 80 64.81 -11.23 -0.59
N SER A 81 63.57 -11.68 -0.33
CA SER A 81 63.06 -11.73 1.04
C SER A 81 63.59 -12.96 1.78
N ALA A 82 64.71 -12.78 2.48
CA ALA A 82 65.29 -13.77 3.38
C ALA A 82 64.53 -13.75 4.72
N GLY A 83 63.47 -14.53 4.86
CA GLY A 83 62.82 -14.66 6.16
C GLY A 83 61.48 -15.36 6.14
N GLY A 84 61.50 -16.68 6.30
CA GLY A 84 60.33 -17.45 6.72
C GLY A 84 59.99 -18.59 5.76
N ALA A 85 60.48 -19.79 6.06
CA ALA A 85 59.96 -21.04 5.50
C ALA A 85 58.56 -21.29 6.06
N LEU A 86 57.58 -20.52 5.58
CA LEU A 86 56.17 -20.89 5.73
C LEU A 86 55.97 -22.13 4.86
N LEU A 87 55.67 -23.26 5.52
CA LEU A 87 55.26 -24.51 4.87
C LEU A 87 54.26 -24.19 3.77
N ASP A 88 54.64 -24.44 2.52
CA ASP A 88 53.76 -24.22 1.37
C ASP A 88 52.66 -25.28 1.41
N ILE A 89 51.56 -24.96 2.10
CA ILE A 89 50.40 -25.83 2.18
C ILE A 89 49.80 -25.90 0.78
N PRO A 90 49.77 -27.09 0.13
CA PRO A 90 49.20 -27.26 -1.19
C PRO A 90 47.77 -26.71 -1.28
N SER A 91 47.44 -26.05 -2.39
CA SER A 91 46.16 -25.38 -2.59
C SER A 91 44.93 -26.29 -2.38
N TRP A 92 45.08 -27.59 -2.63
CA TRP A 92 44.01 -28.58 -2.43
C TRP A 92 43.69 -28.82 -0.94
N ILE A 93 44.68 -28.75 -0.04
CA ILE A 93 44.47 -28.89 1.41
C ILE A 93 43.70 -27.67 1.96
N ARG A 94 44.03 -26.46 1.46
CA ARG A 94 43.31 -25.23 1.82
C ARG A 94 41.85 -25.31 1.38
N LEU A 95 41.61 -25.82 0.18
CA LEU A 95 40.27 -26.00 -0.38
C LEU A 95 39.44 -27.01 0.44
N MET A 96 40.03 -28.15 0.81
CA MET A 96 39.39 -29.16 1.67
C MET A 96 39.06 -28.59 3.06
N SER A 97 40.00 -27.87 3.67
CA SER A 97 39.83 -27.29 5.02
C SER A 97 38.75 -26.23 5.03
N PHE A 98 38.69 -25.38 3.99
CA PHE A 98 37.65 -24.38 3.83
C PHE A 98 36.29 -25.04 3.59
N GLY A 99 36.21 -26.07 2.74
CA GLY A 99 34.98 -26.83 2.51
C GLY A 99 34.43 -27.49 3.78
N ALA A 100 35.30 -28.07 4.62
CA ALA A 100 34.92 -28.64 5.91
C ALA A 100 34.44 -27.57 6.91
N LEU A 101 35.16 -26.46 7.01
CA LEU A 101 34.82 -25.35 7.92
C LEU A 101 33.53 -24.65 7.50
N ALA A 102 33.30 -24.52 6.20
CA ALA A 102 32.07 -24.03 5.61
C ALA A 102 30.86 -24.93 5.89
N GLY A 103 31.02 -26.24 5.72
CA GLY A 103 29.98 -27.22 6.05
C GLY A 103 29.58 -27.14 7.53
N PHE A 104 30.57 -27.01 8.41
CA PHE A 104 30.35 -26.87 9.85
C PHE A 104 29.72 -25.53 10.23
N GLY A 105 30.23 -24.42 9.68
CA GLY A 105 29.72 -23.07 9.92
C GLY A 105 28.28 -22.89 9.43
N SER A 106 27.95 -23.45 8.26
CA SER A 106 26.61 -23.45 7.68
C SER A 106 25.57 -24.03 8.65
N ARG A 107 25.77 -25.24 9.18
CA ARG A 107 24.77 -25.85 10.07
C ARG A 107 24.69 -25.24 11.48
N ARG A 108 25.71 -24.52 11.95
CA ARG A 108 25.69 -23.89 13.30
C ARG A 108 25.29 -22.42 13.29
N LEU A 109 25.62 -21.67 12.23
CA LEU A 109 25.29 -20.25 12.09
C LEU A 109 23.95 -20.02 11.40
N LEU A 110 23.55 -20.89 10.46
CA LEU A 110 22.28 -20.70 9.75
C LEU A 110 21.05 -20.78 10.66
N PRO A 111 20.95 -21.68 11.67
CA PRO A 111 19.78 -21.67 12.56
C PRO A 111 19.66 -20.36 13.34
N ALA A 112 20.77 -19.86 13.91
CA ALA A 112 20.79 -18.63 14.71
C ALA A 112 20.60 -17.35 13.87
N LEU A 113 21.10 -17.33 12.63
CA LEU A 113 20.85 -16.25 11.68
C LEU A 113 19.42 -16.31 11.13
N SER A 114 18.89 -17.51 10.87
CA SER A 114 17.51 -17.71 10.45
C SER A 114 16.56 -17.19 11.51
N GLU A 115 16.75 -17.51 12.79
CA GLU A 115 15.87 -17.05 13.87
C GLU A 115 15.87 -15.51 13.98
N LYS A 116 17.04 -14.86 13.94
CA LYS A 116 17.12 -13.39 13.94
C LYS A 116 16.53 -12.72 12.69
N ILE A 117 16.71 -13.34 11.51
CA ILE A 117 16.14 -12.84 10.26
C ILE A 117 14.62 -13.03 10.27
N THR A 118 14.14 -14.17 10.77
CA THR A 118 12.71 -14.45 10.92
C THR A 118 12.06 -13.47 11.89
N ASP A 119 12.65 -13.20 13.06
CA ASP A 119 12.09 -12.22 14.01
C ASP A 119 12.07 -10.80 13.44
N ALA A 120 13.13 -10.38 12.73
CA ALA A 120 13.18 -9.07 12.09
C ALA A 120 12.17 -8.94 10.94
N ILE A 121 12.03 -9.98 10.12
CA ILE A 121 11.05 -10.03 9.03
C ILE A 121 9.62 -10.09 9.60
N VAL A 122 9.36 -10.92 10.61
CA VAL A 122 8.03 -11.05 11.22
C VAL A 122 7.61 -9.75 11.89
N GLY A 123 8.50 -9.06 12.60
CA GLY A 123 8.21 -7.76 13.20
C GLY A 123 7.91 -6.67 12.15
N GLU A 124 8.71 -6.59 11.09
CA GLU A 124 8.52 -5.60 10.04
C GLU A 124 7.30 -5.91 9.16
N VAL A 125 7.02 -7.19 8.88
CA VAL A 125 5.82 -7.65 8.18
C VAL A 125 4.57 -7.41 9.02
N ALA A 126 4.60 -7.66 10.33
CA ALA A 126 3.48 -7.36 11.22
C ALA A 126 3.17 -5.85 11.26
N LYS A 127 4.20 -5.00 11.33
CA LYS A 127 4.05 -3.53 11.30
C LYS A 127 3.52 -3.03 9.95
N ARG A 128 3.99 -3.63 8.84
CA ARG A 128 3.45 -3.35 7.50
C ARG A 128 2.03 -3.85 7.33
N ALA A 129 1.70 -5.02 7.89
CA ALA A 129 0.36 -5.57 7.87
C ALA A 129 -0.60 -4.67 8.64
N GLU A 130 -0.27 -4.25 9.87
CA GLU A 130 -1.09 -3.35 10.69
C GLU A 130 -1.31 -1.98 10.02
N SER A 131 -0.25 -1.40 9.43
CA SER A 131 -0.37 -0.13 8.70
C SER A 131 -1.14 -0.28 7.38
N SER A 132 -1.01 -1.41 6.69
CA SER A 132 -1.80 -1.74 5.51
C SER A 132 -3.27 -1.96 5.85
N GLU A 133 -3.57 -2.63 6.96
CA GLU A 133 -4.93 -2.87 7.45
C GLU A 133 -5.60 -1.56 7.85
N LYS A 134 -4.91 -0.68 8.59
CA LYS A 134 -5.41 0.67 8.89
C LYS A 134 -5.69 1.48 7.63
N ARG A 135 -4.81 1.40 6.62
CA ARG A 135 -5.02 2.06 5.32
C ARG A 135 -6.21 1.48 4.56
N LEU A 136 -6.33 0.16 4.52
CA LEU A 136 -7.44 -0.52 3.85
C LEU A 136 -8.76 -0.26 4.55
N MET A 137 -8.80 -0.20 5.89
CA MET A 137 -9.99 0.19 6.64
C MET A 137 -10.36 1.65 6.37
N GLN A 138 -9.41 2.58 6.39
CA GLN A 138 -9.67 3.99 6.03
C GLN A 138 -10.13 4.12 4.58
N GLN A 139 -9.55 3.34 3.67
CA GLN A 139 -9.95 3.32 2.26
C GLN A 139 -11.33 2.67 2.09
N ALA A 140 -11.65 1.64 2.86
CA ALA A 140 -12.96 1.00 2.87
C ALA A 140 -14.03 1.93 3.46
N GLU A 141 -13.73 2.67 4.52
CA GLU A 141 -14.64 3.64 5.13
C GLU A 141 -14.92 4.81 4.19
N THR A 142 -13.88 5.35 3.55
CA THR A 142 -14.04 6.42 2.56
C THR A 142 -14.71 5.96 1.28
N THR A 143 -14.41 4.74 0.79
CA THR A 143 -15.13 4.20 -0.38
C THR A 143 -16.57 3.86 -0.03
N ALA A 144 -16.86 3.30 1.14
CA ALA A 144 -18.21 3.06 1.62
C ALA A 144 -19.00 4.36 1.73
N GLU A 145 -18.44 5.44 2.30
CA GLU A 145 -19.11 6.73 2.39
C GLU A 145 -19.42 7.30 0.98
N VAL A 146 -18.45 7.25 0.05
CA VAL A 146 -18.64 7.72 -1.33
C VAL A 146 -19.67 6.85 -2.08
N LEU A 147 -19.62 5.53 -1.91
CA LEU A 147 -20.57 4.59 -2.49
C LEU A 147 -21.95 4.76 -1.90
N GLU A 148 -22.08 4.96 -0.59
CA GLU A 148 -23.37 5.16 0.07
C GLU A 148 -24.00 6.47 -0.41
N THR A 149 -23.22 7.55 -0.55
CA THR A 149 -23.69 8.81 -1.13
C THR A 149 -24.12 8.64 -2.60
N SER A 150 -23.36 7.86 -3.37
CA SER A 150 -23.63 7.62 -4.80
C SER A 150 -24.82 6.68 -5.02
N ILE A 151 -24.89 5.58 -4.25
CA ILE A 151 -25.96 4.59 -4.29
C ILE A 151 -27.24 5.19 -3.76
N ALA A 152 -27.23 5.98 -2.68
CA ALA A 152 -28.42 6.70 -2.22
C ALA A 152 -28.96 7.62 -3.33
N GLY A 153 -28.08 8.34 -4.05
CA GLY A 153 -28.48 9.14 -5.20
C GLY A 153 -29.09 8.30 -6.33
N VAL A 154 -28.42 7.22 -6.74
CA VAL A 154 -28.84 6.36 -7.86
C VAL A 154 -30.10 5.55 -7.52
N THR A 155 -30.19 4.97 -6.33
CA THR A 155 -31.35 4.18 -5.89
C THR A 155 -32.58 5.06 -5.73
N THR A 156 -32.44 6.28 -5.18
CA THR A 156 -33.54 7.23 -5.09
C THR A 156 -33.99 7.66 -6.49
N ALA A 157 -33.07 8.00 -7.39
CA ALA A 157 -33.41 8.35 -8.76
C ALA A 157 -34.04 7.17 -9.55
N ALA A 158 -33.53 5.95 -9.36
CA ALA A 158 -34.05 4.74 -9.99
C ALA A 158 -35.42 4.34 -9.44
N HIS A 159 -35.64 4.43 -8.12
CA HIS A 159 -36.95 4.20 -7.50
C HIS A 159 -37.95 5.25 -7.95
N MET A 160 -37.56 6.52 -8.07
CA MET A 160 -38.44 7.57 -8.63
C MET A 160 -38.78 7.31 -10.10
N LYS A 161 -37.83 6.79 -10.89
CA LYS A 161 -38.07 6.45 -12.31
C LYS A 161 -38.94 5.21 -12.48
N LEU A 162 -38.76 4.19 -11.63
CA LEU A 162 -39.52 2.93 -11.67
C LEU A 162 -40.91 3.07 -11.08
N ALA A 163 -41.10 3.93 -10.08
CA ALA A 163 -42.39 4.06 -9.41
C ALA A 163 -43.47 4.65 -10.32
N GLY A 164 -43.14 5.38 -11.39
CA GLY A 164 -44.12 6.05 -12.27
C GLY A 164 -45.03 7.08 -11.56
N ALA A 165 -44.99 7.10 -10.23
CA ALA A 165 -45.60 8.08 -9.37
C ALA A 165 -44.88 9.40 -9.64
N ALA A 166 -45.65 10.41 -10.05
CA ALA A 166 -45.22 11.79 -10.00
C ALA A 166 -44.55 12.00 -8.63
N ALA A 167 -43.23 12.16 -8.64
CA ALA A 167 -42.44 12.31 -7.43
C ALA A 167 -43.16 13.33 -6.54
N PRO A 168 -43.51 12.97 -5.29
CA PRO A 168 -44.36 13.82 -4.45
C PRO A 168 -43.77 15.23 -4.42
N GLY A 169 -44.46 16.14 -5.12
CA GLY A 169 -44.07 17.53 -5.37
C GLY A 169 -42.57 17.74 -5.52
N VAL A 170 -42.02 17.55 -6.72
CA VAL A 170 -40.66 18.04 -7.05
C VAL A 170 -40.65 19.56 -6.82
N SER A 171 -40.26 19.93 -5.60
CA SER A 171 -40.13 21.31 -5.18
C SER A 171 -39.03 21.92 -6.07
N SER A 172 -39.23 23.15 -6.54
CA SER A 172 -38.21 23.83 -7.33
C SER A 172 -36.88 23.85 -6.57
N LEU A 173 -35.76 23.94 -7.30
CA LEU A 173 -34.44 24.05 -6.67
C LEU A 173 -34.39 25.19 -5.66
N GLU A 174 -35.03 26.34 -5.97
CA GLU A 174 -35.20 27.46 -5.05
C GLU A 174 -35.88 27.06 -3.73
N ALA A 175 -36.94 26.24 -3.80
CA ALA A 175 -37.66 25.79 -2.61
C ALA A 175 -36.82 24.84 -1.76
N LEU A 176 -36.08 23.92 -2.39
CA LEU A 176 -35.15 23.02 -1.69
C LEU A 176 -33.99 23.80 -1.05
N VAL A 177 -33.46 24.80 -1.75
CA VAL A 177 -32.42 25.70 -1.21
C VAL A 177 -32.91 26.43 0.03
N LYS A 178 -34.11 27.00 -0.05
CA LYS A 178 -34.75 27.66 1.10
C LYS A 178 -34.97 26.68 2.26
N GLU A 179 -35.50 25.49 1.97
CA GLU A 179 -35.72 24.45 2.99
C GLU A 179 -34.42 24.08 3.70
N TYR A 180 -33.32 23.88 2.97
CA TYR A 180 -32.01 23.58 3.55
C TYR A 180 -31.52 24.68 4.52
N ASP A 181 -31.75 25.95 4.17
CA ASP A 181 -31.35 27.09 5.01
C ASP A 181 -32.21 27.25 6.27
N GLU A 182 -33.48 26.82 6.21
CA GLU A 182 -34.44 26.93 7.31
C GLU A 182 -34.29 25.83 8.36
N ILE A 183 -33.46 24.80 8.14
CA ILE A 183 -33.18 23.76 9.13
C ILE A 183 -32.48 24.34 10.37
N LYS A 184 -33.24 24.50 11.47
CA LYS A 184 -32.80 25.02 12.78
C LYS A 184 -32.85 23.95 13.89
N GLU A 185 -32.49 22.71 13.56
CA GLU A 185 -32.47 21.61 14.53
C GLU A 185 -31.30 21.75 15.53
N VAL A 186 -31.59 21.55 16.82
CA VAL A 186 -30.64 21.74 17.92
C VAL A 186 -29.69 20.55 18.02
N ASP A 187 -30.22 19.33 17.85
CA ASP A 187 -29.41 18.12 17.82
C ASP A 187 -28.57 18.06 16.54
N ASP A 188 -27.25 18.14 16.69
CA ASP A 188 -26.29 18.16 15.58
C ASP A 188 -26.45 16.97 14.62
N ARG A 189 -26.73 15.76 15.14
CA ARG A 189 -26.88 14.55 14.32
C ARG A 189 -28.15 14.60 13.50
N LYS A 190 -29.27 14.98 14.12
CA LYS A 190 -30.55 15.14 13.42
C LYS A 190 -30.48 16.27 12.39
N ARG A 191 -29.85 17.39 12.75
CA ARG A 191 -29.62 18.52 11.83
C ARG A 191 -28.84 18.08 10.60
N LEU A 192 -27.78 17.30 10.78
CA LEU A 192 -26.99 16.77 9.67
C LEU A 192 -27.81 15.80 8.81
N ALA A 193 -28.57 14.89 9.42
CA ALA A 193 -29.43 13.94 8.70
C ALA A 193 -30.49 14.67 7.82
N LEU A 194 -31.15 15.69 8.37
CA LEU A 194 -32.11 16.52 7.62
C LEU A 194 -31.44 17.26 6.46
N LYS A 195 -30.25 17.84 6.70
CA LYS A 195 -29.47 18.52 5.64
C LYS A 195 -29.08 17.57 4.52
N ASN A 196 -28.66 16.35 4.86
CA ASN A 196 -28.37 15.31 3.88
C ASN A 196 -29.60 14.92 3.09
N GLN A 197 -30.76 14.77 3.74
CA GLN A 197 -32.02 14.47 3.06
C GLN A 197 -32.41 15.57 2.04
N VAL A 198 -32.29 16.85 2.41
CA VAL A 198 -32.55 17.95 1.47
C VAL A 198 -31.52 17.96 0.33
N ALA A 199 -30.23 17.77 0.64
CA ALA A 199 -29.17 17.70 -0.36
C ALA A 199 -29.39 16.54 -1.36
N SER A 200 -29.84 15.37 -0.91
CA SER A 200 -30.20 14.25 -1.78
C SER A 200 -31.36 14.62 -2.72
N ARG A 201 -32.38 15.33 -2.22
CA ARG A 201 -33.48 15.84 -3.07
C ARG A 201 -33.02 16.89 -4.07
N MET A 202 -32.12 17.80 -3.68
CA MET A 202 -31.49 18.76 -4.61
C MET A 202 -30.73 18.04 -5.71
N SER A 203 -29.92 17.05 -5.36
CA SER A 203 -29.15 16.26 -6.34
C SER A 203 -30.08 15.53 -7.32
N ALA A 204 -31.17 14.94 -6.81
CA ALA A 204 -32.17 14.28 -7.66
C ALA A 204 -32.86 15.28 -8.61
N PHE A 205 -33.22 16.46 -8.12
CA PHE A 205 -33.77 17.55 -8.95
C PHE A 205 -32.79 17.92 -10.08
N LEU A 206 -31.52 18.15 -9.74
CA LEU A 206 -30.49 18.57 -10.68
C LEU A 206 -30.23 17.52 -11.78
N LEU A 207 -30.27 16.23 -11.42
CA LEU A 207 -30.17 15.14 -12.38
C LEU A 207 -31.34 15.13 -13.38
N GLN A 208 -32.56 15.50 -12.95
CA GLN A 208 -33.75 15.53 -13.80
C GLN A 208 -33.82 16.80 -14.65
N ALA A 209 -33.44 17.96 -14.10
CA ALA A 209 -33.54 19.26 -14.75
C ALA A 209 -32.43 19.54 -15.78
N GLY A 210 -31.44 18.66 -15.90
CA GLY A 210 -30.29 18.84 -16.78
C GLY A 210 -29.25 19.82 -16.24
N ASP A 211 -28.46 20.43 -17.13
CA ASP A 211 -27.40 21.35 -16.72
C ASP A 211 -27.98 22.70 -16.24
N GLN A 212 -27.97 22.90 -14.92
CA GLN A 212 -28.45 24.12 -14.26
C GLN A 212 -27.31 25.01 -13.74
N ARG A 213 -26.04 24.72 -14.09
CA ARG A 213 -24.88 25.43 -13.52
C ARG A 213 -24.94 26.94 -13.70
N ASN A 214 -25.28 27.42 -14.89
CA ASN A 214 -25.34 28.85 -15.18
C ASN A 214 -26.39 29.58 -14.33
N HIS A 215 -27.58 28.96 -14.16
CA HIS A 215 -28.62 29.48 -13.27
C HIS A 215 -28.12 29.55 -11.83
N ILE A 216 -27.55 28.46 -11.31
CA ILE A 216 -27.00 28.39 -9.96
C ILE A 216 -25.91 29.47 -9.75
N LEU A 217 -24.99 29.61 -10.70
CA LEU A 217 -23.91 30.61 -10.65
C LEU A 217 -24.46 32.03 -10.60
N SER A 218 -25.50 32.35 -11.39
CA SER A 218 -26.14 33.67 -11.35
C SER A 218 -26.74 33.98 -9.97
N ARG A 219 -27.32 32.98 -9.30
CA ARG A 219 -27.86 33.13 -7.94
C ARG A 219 -26.74 33.36 -6.93
N ILE A 220 -25.65 32.62 -7.01
CA ILE A 220 -24.47 32.81 -6.13
C ILE A 220 -23.90 34.22 -6.31
N GLN A 221 -23.74 34.69 -7.55
CA GLN A 221 -23.23 36.04 -7.85
C GLN A 221 -24.15 37.16 -7.35
N ALA A 222 -25.46 36.91 -7.28
CA ALA A 222 -26.43 37.82 -6.69
C ALA A 222 -26.40 37.87 -5.15
N GLY A 223 -25.42 37.22 -4.50
CA GLY A 223 -25.27 37.20 -3.04
C GLY A 223 -26.23 36.25 -2.34
N ALA A 224 -26.69 35.20 -3.03
CA ALA A 224 -27.56 34.21 -2.42
C ALA A 224 -26.82 33.36 -1.37
N SER A 225 -27.58 32.55 -0.62
CA SER A 225 -27.06 31.74 0.48
C SER A 225 -26.07 30.66 0.03
N GLU A 226 -25.25 30.18 0.98
CA GLU A 226 -24.29 29.07 0.77
C GLU A 226 -24.96 27.76 0.31
N ALA A 227 -26.27 27.62 0.49
CA ALA A 227 -27.02 26.48 -0.03
C ALA A 227 -27.05 26.41 -1.57
N TRP A 228 -26.91 27.56 -2.26
CA TRP A 228 -26.69 27.55 -3.70
C TRP A 228 -25.32 27.02 -4.09
N VAL A 229 -24.29 27.29 -3.28
CA VAL A 229 -22.95 26.68 -3.48
C VAL A 229 -23.04 25.16 -3.30
N LEU A 230 -23.80 24.68 -2.31
CA LEU A 230 -24.09 23.26 -2.16
C LEU A 230 -24.79 22.69 -3.41
N ALA A 231 -25.80 23.37 -3.97
CA ALA A 231 -26.45 22.93 -5.20
C ALA A 231 -25.46 22.83 -6.38
N LEU A 232 -24.54 23.79 -6.52
CA LEU A 232 -23.48 23.72 -7.55
C LEU A 232 -22.57 22.50 -7.33
N VAL A 233 -22.12 22.30 -6.09
CA VAL A 233 -21.28 21.16 -5.70
C VAL A 233 -21.95 19.84 -6.06
N LEU A 234 -23.25 19.69 -5.74
CA LEU A 234 -24.03 18.49 -6.06
C LEU A 234 -24.15 18.28 -7.58
N ALA A 235 -24.40 19.34 -8.36
CA ALA A 235 -24.43 19.27 -9.81
C ALA A 235 -23.08 18.79 -10.40
N ILE A 236 -21.98 19.33 -9.88
CA ILE A 236 -20.62 18.96 -10.31
C ILE A 236 -20.29 17.52 -9.98
N VAL A 237 -20.65 17.03 -8.78
CA VAL A 237 -20.42 15.62 -8.41
C VAL A 237 -21.24 14.69 -9.29
N ALA A 238 -22.51 15.05 -9.54
CA ALA A 238 -23.44 14.25 -10.34
C ALA A 238 -23.00 14.12 -11.81
N ASN A 239 -22.51 15.22 -12.43
CA ASN A 239 -22.15 15.23 -13.85
C ASN A 239 -20.88 16.05 -14.09
N SER A 240 -19.72 15.61 -13.59
CA SER A 240 -18.48 16.41 -13.65
C SER A 240 -18.00 16.70 -15.08
N GLN A 241 -17.53 17.92 -15.30
CA GLN A 241 -17.01 18.41 -16.58
C GLN A 241 -15.64 19.08 -16.39
N LEU A 242 -14.90 19.25 -17.49
CA LEU A 242 -13.67 20.06 -17.49
C LEU A 242 -14.01 21.51 -17.12
N GLY A 243 -13.19 22.12 -16.26
CA GLY A 243 -13.39 23.49 -15.78
C GLY A 243 -14.30 23.62 -14.54
N ASP A 244 -14.95 22.55 -14.09
CA ASP A 244 -15.72 22.55 -12.83
C ASP A 244 -14.83 22.86 -11.62
N GLY A 245 -13.53 22.53 -11.67
CA GLY A 245 -12.55 22.90 -10.64
C GLY A 245 -12.41 24.42 -10.49
N THR A 246 -12.20 25.13 -11.60
CA THR A 246 -12.17 26.60 -11.64
C THR A 246 -13.47 27.23 -11.14
N LEU A 247 -14.63 26.66 -11.50
CA LEU A 247 -15.93 27.15 -10.99
C LEU A 247 -16.05 27.02 -9.47
N LEU A 248 -15.66 25.86 -8.91
CA LEU A 248 -15.66 25.65 -7.46
C LEU A 248 -14.72 26.61 -6.75
N LEU A 249 -13.49 26.77 -7.26
CA LEU A 249 -12.52 27.70 -6.70
C LEU A 249 -13.11 29.10 -6.61
N LYS A 250 -13.77 29.58 -7.67
CA LYS A 250 -14.38 30.93 -7.71
C LYS A 250 -15.44 31.17 -6.63
N VAL A 251 -16.26 30.18 -6.30
CA VAL A 251 -17.43 30.37 -5.41
C VAL A 251 -17.24 29.85 -4.00
N ALA A 252 -16.27 28.97 -3.76
CA ALA A 252 -16.09 28.31 -2.48
C ALA A 252 -15.29 29.15 -1.46
N HIS A 253 -14.79 30.33 -1.86
CA HIS A 253 -14.19 31.25 -0.92
C HIS A 253 -15.23 31.75 0.11
N ASN A 254 -14.82 31.85 1.38
CA ASN A 254 -15.63 32.42 2.48
C ASN A 254 -16.85 31.60 2.93
N LEU A 255 -16.93 30.31 2.64
CA LEU A 255 -17.97 29.44 3.19
C LEU A 255 -17.85 29.34 4.72
N ARG A 256 -18.98 29.45 5.43
CA ARG A 256 -19.06 29.36 6.89
C ARG A 256 -19.73 28.08 7.37
N LYS A 257 -20.65 27.50 6.59
CA LYS A 257 -21.35 26.28 6.98
C LYS A 257 -20.45 25.05 6.78
N LEU A 258 -20.08 24.39 7.88
CA LEU A 258 -19.23 23.19 7.88
C LEU A 258 -19.69 22.10 6.91
N HIS A 259 -21.01 21.86 6.85
CA HIS A 259 -21.56 20.88 5.92
C HIS A 259 -21.29 21.25 4.44
N VAL A 260 -21.38 22.53 4.08
CA VAL A 260 -21.10 22.97 2.69
C VAL A 260 -19.60 22.87 2.40
N GLN A 261 -18.74 23.25 3.35
CA GLN A 261 -17.29 23.04 3.24
C GLN A 261 -16.94 21.57 3.02
N TYR A 262 -17.54 20.65 3.80
CA TYR A 262 -17.35 19.20 3.65
C TYR A 262 -17.71 18.72 2.23
N GLN A 263 -18.84 19.19 1.70
CA GLN A 263 -19.28 18.81 0.36
C GLN A 263 -18.36 19.39 -0.74
N VAL A 264 -17.81 20.59 -0.55
CA VAL A 264 -16.78 21.14 -1.45
C VAL A 264 -15.52 20.27 -1.46
N VAL A 265 -15.05 19.83 -0.29
CA VAL A 265 -13.89 18.93 -0.18
C VAL A 265 -14.15 17.61 -0.93
N ASN A 266 -15.35 17.04 -0.78
CA ASN A 266 -15.78 15.86 -1.54
C ASN A 266 -15.77 16.08 -3.06
N ALA A 267 -16.23 17.25 -3.52
CA ALA A 267 -16.25 17.55 -4.95
C ALA A 267 -14.84 17.66 -5.54
N PHE A 268 -13.89 18.32 -4.86
CA PHE A 268 -12.49 18.34 -5.32
C PHE A 268 -11.87 16.94 -5.36
N TYR A 269 -12.15 16.11 -4.36
CA TYR A 269 -11.73 14.70 -4.37
C TYR A 269 -12.28 13.95 -5.59
N ALA A 270 -13.58 14.10 -5.88
CA ALA A 270 -14.22 13.46 -7.02
C ALA A 270 -13.67 13.95 -8.37
N LEU A 271 -13.39 15.25 -8.51
CA LEU A 271 -12.80 15.83 -9.71
C LEU A 271 -11.38 15.31 -9.96
N LYS A 272 -10.53 15.22 -8.93
CA LYS A 272 -9.19 14.61 -9.02
C LYS A 272 -9.29 13.15 -9.45
N LEU A 273 -10.17 12.38 -8.81
CA LEU A 273 -10.37 10.96 -9.12
C LEU A 273 -10.74 10.74 -10.59
N ARG A 274 -11.53 11.65 -11.17
CA ARG A 274 -11.94 11.65 -12.58
C ARG A 274 -10.91 12.28 -13.53
N ARG A 275 -9.75 12.72 -13.03
CA ARG A 275 -8.71 13.44 -13.79
C ARG A 275 -9.23 14.70 -14.49
N LEU A 276 -10.13 15.42 -13.82
CA LEU A 276 -10.75 16.66 -14.32
C LEU A 276 -10.17 17.94 -13.70
N LEU A 277 -9.14 17.80 -12.85
CA LEU A 277 -8.38 18.94 -12.32
C LEU A 277 -7.04 19.05 -13.05
N SER A 278 -6.67 20.27 -13.40
CA SER A 278 -5.30 20.62 -13.78
C SER A 278 -4.39 20.75 -12.54
N GLU A 279 -3.07 20.63 -12.71
CA GLU A 279 -2.10 20.80 -11.61
C GLU A 279 -2.21 22.16 -10.89
N SER A 280 -2.53 23.21 -11.66
CA SER A 280 -2.79 24.56 -11.13
C SER A 280 -4.04 24.60 -10.25
N GLU A 281 -5.12 23.96 -10.71
CA GLU A 281 -6.37 23.85 -9.94
C GLU A 281 -6.18 22.98 -8.70
N GLU A 282 -5.41 21.90 -8.76
CA GLU A 282 -5.08 21.06 -7.60
C GLU A 282 -4.33 21.87 -6.53
N SER A 283 -3.32 22.64 -6.93
CA SER A 283 -2.56 23.51 -6.02
C SER A 283 -3.45 24.56 -5.37
N SER A 284 -4.34 25.18 -6.15
CA SER A 284 -5.32 26.17 -5.68
C SER A 284 -6.36 25.54 -4.75
N ALA A 285 -6.83 24.33 -5.06
CA ALA A 285 -7.76 23.58 -4.24
C ALA A 285 -7.14 23.21 -2.89
N VAL A 286 -5.87 22.80 -2.86
CA VAL A 286 -5.13 22.55 -1.63
C VAL A 286 -5.07 23.81 -0.76
N ALA A 287 -4.77 24.97 -1.34
CA ALA A 287 -4.73 26.23 -0.60
C ALA A 287 -6.11 26.60 -0.01
N LEU A 288 -7.17 26.49 -0.83
CA LEU A 288 -8.54 26.77 -0.41
C LEU A 288 -9.01 25.82 0.71
N ILE A 289 -8.80 24.51 0.55
CA ILE A 289 -9.24 23.48 1.49
C ILE A 289 -8.51 23.62 2.83
N ASN A 290 -7.21 23.93 2.83
CA ASN A 290 -6.47 24.19 4.06
C ASN A 290 -7.01 25.42 4.82
N GLY A 291 -7.58 26.40 4.11
CA GLY A 291 -8.25 27.56 4.73
C GLY A 291 -9.40 27.17 5.66
N TYR A 292 -10.08 26.03 5.39
CA TYR A 292 -11.18 25.55 6.22
C TYR A 292 -10.74 24.95 7.56
N LEU A 293 -9.45 24.63 7.75
CA LEU A 293 -8.95 24.00 8.99
C LEU A 293 -9.22 24.83 10.25
N SER A 294 -9.24 26.15 10.12
CA SER A 294 -9.45 27.08 11.25
C SER A 294 -10.82 26.93 11.92
N GLY A 295 -11.83 26.45 11.20
CA GLY A 295 -13.19 26.21 11.71
C GLY A 295 -13.63 24.75 11.70
N ALA A 296 -12.78 23.83 11.24
CA ALA A 296 -13.16 22.45 11.01
C ALA A 296 -13.36 21.64 12.29
N ASP A 297 -14.46 20.89 12.36
CA ASP A 297 -14.68 19.84 13.35
C ASP A 297 -13.75 18.63 13.10
N PRO A 298 -13.65 17.65 14.04
CA PRO A 298 -12.76 16.51 13.89
C PRO A 298 -13.03 15.63 12.66
N SER A 299 -14.27 15.57 12.16
CA SER A 299 -14.61 14.85 10.93
C SER A 299 -14.11 15.58 9.69
N LEU A 300 -14.43 16.86 9.55
CA LEU A 300 -14.01 17.70 8.44
C LEU A 300 -12.49 17.83 8.39
N ARG A 301 -11.82 17.94 9.55
CA ARG A 301 -10.35 17.96 9.62
C ARG A 301 -9.73 16.71 9.03
N ARG A 302 -10.16 15.52 9.46
CA ARG A 302 -9.67 14.24 8.91
C ARG A 302 -9.91 14.15 7.40
N LYS A 303 -11.07 14.63 6.95
CA LYS A 303 -11.40 14.67 5.52
C LYS A 303 -10.49 15.60 4.75
N ILE A 304 -10.24 16.82 5.25
CA ILE A 304 -9.31 17.79 4.69
C ILE A 304 -7.91 17.17 4.55
N GLU A 305 -7.37 16.60 5.63
CA GLU A 305 -6.04 15.99 5.62
C GLU A 305 -5.92 14.89 4.56
N THR A 306 -6.91 14.01 4.51
CA THR A 306 -6.97 12.91 3.53
C THR A 306 -7.05 13.43 2.10
N THR A 307 -7.95 14.37 1.82
CA THR A 307 -8.13 14.94 0.48
C THR A 307 -6.91 15.76 0.05
N VAL A 308 -6.28 16.53 0.94
CA VAL A 308 -5.05 17.27 0.63
C VAL A 308 -3.90 16.32 0.31
N ALA A 309 -3.74 15.23 1.07
CA ALA A 309 -2.72 14.22 0.77
C ALA A 309 -2.96 13.59 -0.62
N TYR A 310 -4.22 13.28 -0.95
CA TYR A 310 -4.58 12.74 -2.26
C TYR A 310 -4.34 13.71 -3.41
N LEU A 311 -4.74 14.99 -3.25
CA LEU A 311 -4.50 16.02 -4.26
C LEU A 311 -2.99 16.23 -4.53
N LYS A 312 -2.14 16.09 -3.51
CA LYS A 312 -0.68 16.20 -3.66
C LYS A 312 -0.02 14.96 -4.23
N SER A 313 -0.71 13.82 -4.30
CA SER A 313 -0.16 12.63 -4.93
C SER A 313 -0.19 12.80 -6.45
N GLY A 314 0.97 12.60 -7.09
CA GLY A 314 1.12 12.74 -8.54
C GLY A 314 0.12 11.87 -9.30
N SER A 315 -0.34 12.36 -10.46
CA SER A 315 -1.29 11.70 -11.35
C SER A 315 -0.76 10.44 -12.03
#